data_AF-A0A0F9AIY3-F1
#
_entry.id   AF-A0A0F9AIY3-F1
#
_cell.length_a   1.000
_cell.length_b   1.000
_cell.length_c   1.000
_cell.angle_alpha   90.00
_cell.angle_beta   90.00
_cell.angle_gamma   90.00
#
_symmetry.space_group_name_H-M   'P 1'
#
loop_
_entity.id
_entity.type
_entity.pdbx_description
1 polymer ?
#
loop_
_entity_poly.entity_id
_entity_poly.type
_entity_poly.pdbx_seq_one_letter_code
_entity_poly.pdbx_strand_id
1 'polypeptide(L)'
;YIKQINIEAKTSLDMVKSLYIPAVIPFIKELAETIEKLEVVSGPVYVEKELLARVSALLESAYRKTEKLETELEKAHEIADSFKRAAAFRDKVLATMEELRKDIDTLETIAPRKLWPVPTYADLLYKL
;
A
#
# COMPACT_ATOMS: atom_id res chain seq x y z
N TYR A 1 19.58 15.11 1.34
CA TYR A 1 18.80 14.64 0.18
C TYR A 1 18.80 13.11 0.06
N ILE A 2 19.84 12.44 -0.47
CA ILE A 2 19.87 10.96 -0.62
C ILE A 2 19.56 10.22 0.69
N LYS A 3 20.20 10.63 1.80
CA LYS A 3 19.97 10.03 3.12
C LYS A 3 18.51 10.13 3.58
N GLN A 4 17.85 11.25 3.29
CA GLN A 4 16.47 11.49 3.68
C GLN A 4 15.52 10.61 2.87
N ILE A 5 15.63 10.60 1.54
CA ILE A 5 14.82 9.72 0.67
C ILE A 5 15.03 8.25 1.04
N ASN A 6 16.26 7.85 1.37
CA ASN A 6 16.53 6.49 1.80
C ASN A 6 15.82 6.12 3.12
N ILE A 7 15.76 7.04 4.09
CA ILE A 7 15.01 6.81 5.33
C ILE A 7 13.52 6.73 5.02
N GLU A 8 12.97 7.68 4.26
CA GLU A 8 11.56 7.71 3.87
C GLU A 8 11.13 6.45 3.11
N ALA A 9 11.96 5.98 2.18
CA ALA A 9 11.70 4.75 1.42
C ALA A 9 11.72 3.51 2.33
N LYS A 10 12.71 3.40 3.23
CA LYS A 10 12.77 2.29 4.19
C LYS A 10 11.58 2.30 5.16
N THR A 11 11.21 3.46 5.67
CA THR A 11 10.03 3.61 6.52
C THR A 11 8.76 3.25 5.76
N SER A 12 8.63 3.68 4.51
CA SER A 12 7.47 3.33 3.66
C SER A 12 7.36 1.82 3.44
N LEU A 13 8.48 1.14 3.16
CA LEU A 13 8.53 -0.32 3.01
C LEU A 13 8.12 -1.03 4.29
N ASP A 14 8.68 -0.60 5.43
CA ASP A 14 8.37 -1.18 6.74
C ASP A 14 6.88 -1.02 7.07
N MET A 15 6.31 0.17 6.88
CA MET A 15 4.89 0.42 7.10
C MET A 15 3.99 -0.41 6.19
N VAL A 16 4.32 -0.54 4.89
CA VAL A 16 3.54 -1.34 3.96
C VAL A 16 3.54 -2.82 4.32
N LYS A 17 4.70 -3.37 4.67
CA LYS A 17 4.84 -4.79 5.02
C LYS A 17 4.25 -5.12 6.39
N SER A 18 4.43 -4.26 7.39
CA SER A 18 4.04 -4.54 8.77
C SER A 18 2.64 -4.07 9.14
N LEU A 19 2.13 -3.01 8.51
CA LEU A 19 0.85 -2.39 8.86
C LEU A 19 -0.19 -2.60 7.76
N TYR A 20 0.07 -2.09 6.55
CA TYR A 20 -0.97 -2.00 5.51
C TYR A 20 -1.36 -3.36 4.91
N ILE A 21 -0.38 -4.16 4.46
CA ILE A 21 -0.66 -5.48 3.87
C ILE A 21 -1.39 -6.40 4.88
N PRO A 22 -0.92 -6.54 6.13
CA PRO A 22 -1.59 -7.37 7.13
C PRO A 22 -2.99 -6.88 7.50
N ALA A 23 -3.29 -5.59 7.35
CA ALA A 23 -4.63 -5.03 7.59
C ALA A 23 -5.61 -5.32 6.46
N VAL A 24 -5.15 -5.34 5.21
CA VAL A 24 -6.01 -5.56 4.03
C VAL A 24 -6.38 -7.04 3.86
N ILE A 25 -5.51 -7.98 4.24
CA ILE A 25 -5.77 -9.42 4.11
C ILE A 25 -7.05 -9.86 4.88
N PRO A 26 -7.25 -9.49 6.16
CA PRO A 26 -8.50 -9.76 6.88
C PRO A 26 -9.73 -9.14 6.21
N PHE A 27 -9.60 -7.94 5.63
CA PHE A 27 -10.72 -7.30 4.94
C PHE A 27 -11.15 -8.09 3.69
N ILE A 28 -10.20 -8.56 2.88
CA ILE A 28 -10.46 -9.45 1.74
C ILE A 28 -11.19 -10.72 2.20
N LYS A 29 -10.75 -11.31 3.32
CA LYS A 29 -11.39 -12.49 3.90
C LYS A 29 -12.83 -12.21 4.32
N GLU A 30 -13.11 -11.10 5.00
CA GLU A 30 -14.46 -10.70 5.40
C GLU A 30 -15.39 -10.50 4.19
N LEU A 31 -14.89 -9.89 3.11
CA LEU A 31 -15.64 -9.73 1.87
C LEU A 31 -15.96 -11.08 1.21
N ALA A 32 -14.98 -11.99 1.15
CA ALA A 32 -15.17 -13.32 0.60
C ALA A 32 -16.23 -14.13 1.38
N GLU A 33 -16.13 -14.14 2.72
CA GLU A 33 -17.11 -14.81 3.58
C GLU A 33 -18.52 -14.21 3.45
N THR A 34 -18.62 -12.90 3.22
CA THR A 34 -19.90 -12.21 3.02
C THR A 34 -20.54 -12.63 1.69
N ILE A 35 -19.75 -12.71 0.61
CA ILE A 35 -20.21 -13.16 -0.70
C ILE A 35 -20.74 -14.60 -0.60
N GLU A 36 -19.98 -15.52 0.01
CA GLU A 36 -20.40 -16.91 0.17
C GLU A 36 -21.76 -17.02 0.89
N LYS A 37 -21.94 -16.29 2.00
CA LYS A 37 -23.19 -16.30 2.78
C LYS A 37 -24.37 -15.73 2.00
N LEU A 38 -24.16 -14.67 1.23
CA LEU A 38 -25.21 -14.05 0.42
C LEU A 38 -25.60 -14.92 -0.78
N GLU A 39 -24.67 -15.63 -1.39
CA GLU A 39 -24.96 -16.57 -2.49
C GLU A 39 -25.85 -17.72 -2.03
N VAL A 40 -25.64 -18.25 -0.82
CA VAL A 40 -26.49 -19.32 -0.24
C VAL A 40 -27.96 -18.90 -0.17
N VAL A 41 -28.24 -17.62 0.13
CA VAL A 41 -29.61 -17.10 0.21
C VAL A 41 -30.09 -16.45 -1.09
N SER A 42 -29.35 -16.60 -2.20
CA SER A 42 -29.62 -15.95 -3.49
C SER A 42 -29.75 -14.43 -3.39
N GLY A 43 -29.00 -13.82 -2.46
CA GLY A 43 -28.91 -12.38 -2.30
C GLY A 43 -28.08 -11.73 -3.41
N PRO A 44 -28.30 -10.42 -3.69
CA PRO A 44 -27.45 -9.69 -4.62
C PRO A 44 -26.05 -9.51 -4.03
N VAL A 45 -25.02 -9.90 -4.80
CA VAL A 45 -23.59 -9.86 -4.38
C VAL A 45 -22.71 -9.00 -5.28
N TYR A 46 -23.33 -8.13 -6.09
CA TYR A 46 -22.61 -7.35 -7.11
C TYR A 46 -21.56 -6.41 -6.48
N VAL A 47 -21.94 -5.70 -5.42
CA VAL A 47 -21.10 -4.67 -4.78
C VAL A 47 -19.90 -5.31 -4.09
N GLU A 48 -20.12 -6.38 -3.35
CA GLU A 48 -19.11 -7.11 -2.60
C GLU A 48 -18.07 -7.73 -3.55
N LYS A 49 -18.51 -8.30 -4.68
CA LYS A 49 -17.62 -8.82 -5.72
C LYS A 49 -16.79 -7.73 -6.37
N GLU A 50 -17.37 -6.58 -6.68
CA GLU A 50 -16.64 -5.44 -7.26
C GLU A 50 -15.59 -4.89 -6.27
N LEU A 51 -15.97 -4.76 -4.99
CA LEU A 51 -15.05 -4.34 -3.93
C LEU A 51 -13.91 -5.33 -3.73
N LEU A 52 -14.21 -6.63 -3.65
CA LEU A 52 -13.21 -7.69 -3.51
C LEU A 52 -12.21 -7.66 -4.67
N ALA A 53 -12.68 -7.51 -5.90
CA ALA A 53 -11.83 -7.43 -7.09
C ALA A 53 -10.92 -6.19 -7.03
N ARG A 54 -11.45 -5.01 -6.67
CA ARG A 54 -10.67 -3.78 -6.54
C ARG A 54 -9.59 -3.88 -5.46
N VAL A 55 -9.97 -4.33 -4.25
CA VAL A 55 -9.05 -4.44 -3.11
C VAL A 55 -7.96 -5.46 -3.40
N SER A 56 -8.30 -6.60 -4.01
CA SER A 56 -7.31 -7.62 -4.37
C SER A 56 -6.32 -7.11 -5.43
N ALA A 57 -6.81 -6.42 -6.46
CA ALA A 57 -5.95 -5.82 -7.48
C ALA A 57 -5.01 -4.74 -6.89
N LEU A 58 -5.52 -3.91 -5.99
CA LEU A 58 -4.72 -2.91 -5.28
C LEU A 58 -3.68 -3.55 -4.35
N LEU A 59 -4.04 -4.61 -3.62
CA LEU A 59 -3.11 -5.34 -2.77
C LEU A 59 -1.98 -5.97 -3.59
N GLU A 60 -2.31 -6.60 -4.72
CA GLU A 60 -1.31 -7.16 -5.63
C GLU A 60 -0.39 -6.07 -6.19
N SER A 61 -0.96 -4.94 -6.66
CA SER A 61 -0.19 -3.80 -7.15
C SER A 61 0.73 -3.22 -6.08
N ALA A 62 0.23 -3.01 -4.86
CA ALA A 62 1.02 -2.52 -3.74
C ALA A 62 2.16 -3.47 -3.38
N TYR A 63 1.92 -4.79 -3.37
CA TYR A 63 2.95 -5.78 -3.11
C TYR A 63 4.05 -5.76 -4.18
N ARG A 64 3.68 -5.76 -5.47
CA ARG A 64 4.65 -5.68 -6.58
C ARG A 64 5.46 -4.38 -6.55
N LYS A 65 4.82 -3.25 -6.22
CA LYS A 65 5.52 -1.96 -6.09
C LYS A 65 6.45 -1.92 -4.88
N THR A 66 6.12 -2.64 -3.81
CA THR A 66 6.99 -2.83 -2.65
C THR A 66 8.27 -3.57 -3.05
N GLU A 67 8.16 -4.70 -3.76
CA GLU A 67 9.32 -5.46 -4.26
C GLU A 67 10.16 -4.62 -5.25
N LYS A 68 9.49 -3.86 -6.13
CA LYS A 68 10.15 -2.92 -7.04
C LYS A 68 10.92 -1.84 -6.28
N LEU A 69 10.33 -1.26 -5.24
CA LEU A 69 10.97 -0.23 -4.43
C LEU A 69 12.22 -0.77 -3.71
N GLU A 70 12.16 -2.00 -3.18
CA GLU A 70 13.33 -2.67 -2.59
C GLU A 70 14.45 -2.83 -3.61
N THR A 71 14.12 -3.34 -4.78
CA THR A 71 15.08 -3.56 -5.88
C THR A 71 15.72 -2.25 -6.34
N GLU A 72 14.93 -1.18 -6.53
CA GLU A 72 15.46 0.12 -6.96
C GLU A 72 16.30 0.78 -5.86
N LEU A 73 15.97 0.55 -4.59
CA LEU A 73 16.75 1.04 -3.46
C LEU A 73 18.12 0.36 -3.38
N GLU A 74 18.18 -0.96 -3.56
CA GLU A 74 19.44 -1.72 -3.65
C GLU A 74 20.32 -1.23 -4.80
N LYS A 75 19.77 -1.16 -6.03
CA LYS A 75 20.48 -0.64 -7.20
C LYS A 75 21.02 0.76 -6.97
N ALA A 76 20.24 1.64 -6.33
CA ALA A 76 20.67 3.00 -6.06
C ALA A 76 21.86 3.06 -5.08
N HIS A 77 21.94 2.15 -4.10
CA HIS A 77 23.08 2.05 -3.17
C HIS A 77 24.37 1.58 -3.85
N GLU A 78 24.27 0.71 -4.85
CA GLU A 78 25.44 0.18 -5.59
C GLU A 78 26.13 1.24 -6.48
N ILE A 79 25.45 2.33 -6.83
CA ILE A 79 26.03 3.39 -7.66
C ILE A 79 27.13 4.13 -6.90
N ALA A 80 28.38 3.99 -7.31
CA ALA A 80 29.54 4.65 -6.67
C ALA A 80 29.56 6.18 -6.85
N ASP A 81 29.11 6.66 -8.02
CA ASP A 81 29.09 8.09 -8.32
C ASP A 81 27.97 8.81 -7.56
N SER A 82 28.34 9.84 -6.79
CA SER A 82 27.40 10.53 -5.91
C SER A 82 26.29 11.29 -6.65
N PHE A 83 26.57 11.80 -7.85
CA PHE A 83 25.59 12.52 -8.65
C PHE A 83 24.60 11.56 -9.30
N LYS A 84 25.09 10.47 -9.90
CA LYS A 84 24.24 9.40 -10.46
C LYS A 84 23.41 8.72 -9.38
N ARG A 85 23.97 8.54 -8.18
CA ARG A 85 23.22 8.05 -7.01
C ARG A 85 22.09 9.01 -6.65
N ALA A 86 22.35 10.32 -6.57
CA ALA A 86 21.30 11.31 -6.30
C ALA A 86 20.18 11.27 -7.34
N ALA A 87 20.54 11.15 -8.62
CA ALA A 87 19.57 11.04 -9.72
C ALA A 87 18.74 9.75 -9.60
N ALA A 88 19.34 8.60 -9.29
CA ALA A 88 18.62 7.34 -9.10
C ALA A 88 17.63 7.41 -7.93
N PHE A 89 18.02 8.00 -6.79
CA PHE A 89 17.11 8.19 -5.66
C PHE A 89 15.93 9.11 -6.00
N ARG A 90 16.14 10.17 -6.79
CA ARG A 90 15.07 11.09 -7.20
C ARG A 90 14.17 10.50 -8.29
N ASP A 91 14.75 9.88 -9.32
CA ASP A 91 14.03 9.54 -10.54
C ASP A 91 13.43 8.12 -10.48
N LYS A 92 13.96 7.24 -9.61
CA LYS A 92 13.49 5.84 -9.47
C LYS A 92 12.88 5.55 -8.12
N VAL A 93 13.62 5.80 -7.04
CA VAL A 93 13.18 5.46 -5.68
C VAL A 93 11.97 6.32 -5.28
N LEU A 94 12.08 7.65 -5.42
CA LEU A 94 10.99 8.57 -5.10
C LEU A 94 9.75 8.31 -5.98
N ALA A 95 9.93 8.13 -7.30
CA ALA A 95 8.84 7.85 -8.21
C ALA A 95 8.09 6.54 -7.84
N THR A 96 8.82 5.48 -7.51
CA THR A 96 8.21 4.21 -7.09
C THR A 96 7.53 4.34 -5.72
N MET A 97 8.09 5.13 -4.80
CA MET A 97 7.48 5.42 -3.50
C MET A 97 6.17 6.19 -3.64
N GLU A 98 6.09 7.17 -4.55
CA GLU A 98 4.85 7.89 -4.86
C GLU A 98 3.79 6.99 -5.51
N GLU A 99 4.20 6.10 -6.43
CA GLU A 99 3.31 5.10 -7.02
C GLU A 99 2.75 4.13 -5.98
N LEU A 100 3.58 3.70 -5.03
CA LEU A 100 3.17 2.83 -3.92
C LEU A 100 2.20 3.57 -3.00
N ARG A 101 2.51 4.83 -2.67
CA ARG A 101 1.65 5.66 -1.82
C ARG A 101 0.25 5.83 -2.41
N LYS A 102 0.12 6.05 -3.73
CA LYS A 102 -1.20 6.15 -4.39
C LYS A 102 -2.06 4.89 -4.20
N ASP A 103 -1.46 3.71 -4.24
CA ASP A 103 -2.20 2.46 -4.02
C ASP A 103 -2.67 2.34 -2.56
N ILE A 104 -1.80 2.70 -1.61
CA ILE A 104 -2.13 2.68 -0.18
C ILE A 104 -3.19 3.73 0.16
N ASP A 105 -3.09 4.95 -0.37
CA ASP A 105 -4.09 6.01 -0.19
C ASP A 105 -5.44 5.57 -0.78
N THR A 106 -5.44 4.88 -1.91
CA THR A 106 -6.67 4.31 -2.49
C THR A 106 -7.24 3.22 -1.59
N LEU A 107 -6.39 2.34 -1.05
CA LEU A 107 -6.80 1.32 -0.08
C LEU A 107 -7.39 1.95 1.20
N GLU A 108 -6.86 3.08 1.68
CA GLU A 108 -7.41 3.81 2.83
C GLU A 108 -8.86 4.24 2.60
N THR A 109 -9.20 4.67 1.39
CA THR A 109 -10.57 5.11 1.07
C THR A 109 -11.59 3.98 1.02
N ILE A 110 -11.14 2.74 0.78
CA ILE A 110 -12.01 1.57 0.61
C ILE A 110 -12.05 0.72 1.89
N ALA A 111 -10.93 0.64 2.60
CA ALA A 111 -10.78 -0.22 3.77
C ALA A 111 -11.61 0.30 4.97
N PRO A 112 -12.24 -0.59 5.76
CA PRO A 112 -12.93 -0.19 6.97
C PRO A 112 -11.95 0.40 7.98
N ARG A 113 -12.30 1.56 8.56
CA ARG A 113 -11.48 2.23 9.59
C ARG A 113 -11.15 1.37 10.81
N LYS A 114 -11.95 0.32 11.08
CA LYS A 114 -11.68 -0.64 12.17
C LYS A 114 -10.45 -1.52 11.90
N LEU A 115 -10.19 -1.82 10.63
CA LEU A 115 -9.07 -2.65 10.20
C LEU A 115 -7.85 -1.81 9.84
N TRP A 116 -8.05 -0.52 9.55
CA TRP A 116 -6.96 0.38 9.17
C TRP A 116 -6.04 0.69 10.38
N PRO A 117 -4.73 0.42 10.28
CA PRO A 117 -3.82 0.43 11.42
C PRO A 117 -3.30 1.82 11.81
N VAL A 118 -3.49 2.82 10.95
CA VAL A 118 -2.99 4.18 11.15
C VAL A 118 -4.15 5.16 11.34
N PRO A 119 -3.99 6.19 12.18
CA PRO A 119 -4.98 7.25 12.30
C PRO A 119 -5.16 7.93 10.94
N THR A 120 -6.41 8.10 10.52
CA THR A 120 -6.72 8.83 9.29
C THR A 120 -6.36 10.31 9.45
N TYR A 121 -6.25 11.05 8.34
CA TYR A 121 -6.00 12.49 8.42
C TYR A 121 -7.05 13.24 9.26
N ALA A 122 -8.31 12.79 9.22
CA ALA A 122 -9.37 13.31 10.07
C ALA A 122 -9.19 12.98 11.56
N ASP A 123 -8.59 11.83 11.90
CA ASP A 123 -8.21 11.52 13.28
C ASP A 123 -7.13 12.48 13.78
N LEU A 124 -6.10 12.72 12.96
CA LEU A 124 -4.98 13.59 13.33
C LEU A 124 -5.41 15.05 13.53
N LEU A 125 -6.41 15.51 12.78
CA LEU A 125 -6.88 16.89 12.85
C LEU A 125 -7.98 17.15 13.91
N TYR A 126 -8.80 16.16 14.24
CA TYR A 126 -10.00 16.36 15.07
C TYR A 126 -10.05 15.54 16.37
N LYS A 127 -9.02 14.73 16.69
CA LYS A 127 -8.92 13.99 17.96
C LYS A 127 -7.77 14.42 18.86
N LEU A 128 -7.29 15.67 18.71
CA LEU A 128 -6.39 16.33 19.67
C LEU A 128 -7.19 17.03 20.77
#